data_AF-A0A9R1UHU2-F1
#
_entry.id   AF-A0A9R1UHU2-F1
#
_cell.length_a   1.000
_cell.length_b   1.000
_cell.length_c   1.000
_cell.angle_alpha   90.00
_cell.angle_beta   90.00
_cell.angle_gamma   90.00
#
_symmetry.space_group_name_H-M   'P 1'
#
loop_
_entity.id
_entity.type
_entity.pdbx_description
1 polymer ?
#
loop_
_entity_poly.entity_id
_entity_poly.type
_entity_poly.pdbx_seq_one_letter_code
_entity_poly.pdbx_strand_id
1 'polypeptide(L)'
;MPLALFMRLMNEVLKYFLGRFVVVYLDDILVFETLRAQKHYRKQEKCLFLVEKVAFLGFVVSRDGMSLDPSKTEAINNISEVGSFHGLASFYRRFVRDFSTIASPITCCLKKGVFAWGEESQKAFEKLKTLLCDAPILCLPDFVQPFEVECNVSGVGIRAVLIQSKRPILIFFLKSWVVLIIRVIICVQIIFFCIMIMNP
;
A
#
# COMPACT_ATOMS: atom_id res chain seq x y z
N MET A 1 15.47 3.34 -24.64
CA MET A 1 14.05 3.13 -25.01
C MET A 1 13.21 4.06 -24.13
N PRO A 2 12.23 4.81 -24.64
CA PRO A 2 11.36 5.64 -23.78
C PRO A 2 10.61 4.77 -22.77
N LEU A 3 10.50 5.19 -21.51
CA LEU A 3 9.83 4.41 -20.44
C LEU A 3 8.39 4.02 -20.83
N ALA A 4 7.68 4.91 -21.52
CA ALA A 4 6.34 4.65 -22.03
C ALA A 4 6.29 3.56 -23.11
N LEU A 5 7.33 3.45 -23.95
CA LEU A 5 7.43 2.40 -24.96
C LEU A 5 7.79 1.06 -24.32
N PHE A 6 8.66 1.08 -23.31
CA PHE A 6 9.02 -0.10 -22.53
C PHE A 6 7.80 -0.68 -21.79
N MET A 7 7.05 0.15 -21.07
CA MET A 7 5.81 -0.27 -20.40
C MET A 7 4.79 -0.87 -21.38
N ARG A 8 4.61 -0.27 -22.56
CA ARG A 8 3.69 -0.81 -23.58
C ARG A 8 4.16 -2.16 -24.11
N LEU A 9 5.46 -2.30 -24.38
CA LEU A 9 6.05 -3.55 -24.84
C LEU A 9 5.93 -4.65 -23.78
N MET A 10 6.30 -4.36 -22.53
CA MET A 10 6.21 -5.31 -21.43
C MET A 10 4.76 -5.72 -21.18
N ASN A 11 3.82 -4.77 -21.25
CA ASN A 11 2.41 -5.05 -21.09
C ASN A 11 1.84 -5.92 -22.22
N GLU A 12 2.30 -5.77 -23.47
CA GLU A 12 1.88 -6.64 -24.57
C GLU A 12 2.53 -8.03 -24.51
N VAL A 13 3.83 -8.11 -24.21
CA VAL A 13 4.56 -9.38 -24.12
C VAL A 13 4.07 -10.23 -22.94
N LEU A 14 3.84 -9.58 -21.79
CA LEU A 14 3.42 -10.26 -20.56
C LEU A 14 1.91 -10.21 -20.35
N LYS A 15 1.13 -9.72 -21.32
CA LYS A 15 -0.33 -9.52 -21.21
C LYS A 15 -1.08 -10.73 -20.64
N TYR A 16 -0.69 -11.93 -21.05
CA TYR A 16 -1.31 -13.18 -20.62
C TYR A 16 -0.94 -13.62 -19.20
N PHE A 17 0.13 -13.04 -18.64
CA PHE A 17 0.67 -13.33 -17.32
C PHE A 17 0.47 -12.18 -16.32
N LEU A 18 0.21 -10.97 -16.84
CA LEU A 18 -0.09 -9.78 -16.05
C LEU A 18 -1.27 -10.02 -15.12
N GLY A 19 -1.10 -9.57 -13.90
CA GLY A 19 -1.97 -9.92 -12.79
C GLY A 19 -1.64 -11.32 -12.29
N ARG A 20 -1.99 -12.36 -13.07
CA ARG A 20 -2.01 -13.79 -12.67
C ARG A 20 -0.85 -14.20 -11.77
N PHE A 21 0.38 -14.07 -12.27
CA PHE A 21 1.58 -14.35 -11.48
C PHE A 21 2.72 -13.38 -11.78
N VAL A 22 2.52 -12.41 -12.68
CA VAL A 22 3.51 -11.38 -13.02
C VAL A 22 2.93 -9.99 -12.81
N VAL A 23 3.68 -9.14 -12.12
CA VAL A 23 3.40 -7.72 -11.94
C VAL A 23 4.55 -6.92 -12.54
N VAL A 24 4.23 -5.95 -13.39
CA VAL A 24 5.21 -5.05 -13.99
C VAL A 24 4.92 -3.63 -13.52
N TYR A 25 5.91 -2.97 -12.94
CA TYR A 25 5.84 -1.56 -12.56
C TYR A 25 7.10 -0.83 -13.00
N LEU A 26 6.96 0.03 -14.01
CA LEU A 26 8.08 0.74 -14.64
C LEU A 26 9.16 -0.26 -15.10
N ASP A 27 10.29 -0.28 -14.41
CA ASP A 27 11.43 -1.13 -14.72
C ASP A 27 11.48 -2.40 -13.85
N ASP A 28 10.60 -2.51 -12.84
CA ASP A 28 10.57 -3.62 -11.90
C ASP A 28 9.51 -4.67 -12.30
N ILE A 29 9.92 -5.95 -12.34
CA ILE A 29 9.04 -7.08 -12.65
C ILE A 29 9.06 -8.03 -11.46
N LEU A 30 7.89 -8.29 -10.89
CA LEU A 30 7.70 -9.23 -9.80
C LEU A 30 6.98 -10.47 -10.32
N VAL A 31 7.51 -11.65 -10.01
CA VAL A 31 6.97 -12.94 -10.46
C VAL A 31 6.73 -13.82 -9.23
N PHE A 32 5.48 -14.21 -8.98
CA PHE A 32 5.04 -14.92 -7.77
C PHE A 32 5.08 -16.44 -7.89
N GLU A 33 4.92 -16.98 -9.10
CA GLU A 33 4.98 -18.42 -9.34
C GLU A 33 6.29 -18.84 -10.00
N THR A 34 6.76 -20.00 -9.57
CA THR A 34 7.90 -20.68 -10.19
C THR A 34 7.63 -20.90 -11.68
N LEU A 35 8.32 -20.14 -12.53
CA LEU A 35 8.69 -20.55 -13.89
C LEU A 35 9.65 -21.75 -13.83
N ARG A 36 9.35 -22.81 -13.06
CA ARG A 36 10.18 -24.03 -12.98
C ARG A 36 10.29 -24.74 -14.33
N ALA A 37 9.32 -24.50 -15.22
CA ALA A 37 9.22 -25.16 -16.52
C ALA A 37 10.12 -24.57 -17.61
N GLN A 38 10.57 -23.32 -17.47
CA GLN A 38 11.37 -22.62 -18.50
C GLN A 38 12.73 -22.30 -17.87
N LYS A 39 13.71 -23.20 -18.02
CA LYS A 39 15.09 -23.10 -17.49
C LYS A 39 15.91 -21.98 -18.18
N HIS A 40 15.35 -20.78 -18.32
CA HIS A 40 16.02 -19.62 -18.90
C HIS A 40 16.20 -18.55 -17.82
N TYR A 41 17.01 -18.88 -16.82
CA TYR A 41 17.45 -17.92 -15.81
C TYR A 41 18.73 -17.26 -16.30
N ARG A 42 18.64 -16.03 -16.81
CA ARG A 42 19.83 -15.20 -17.04
C ARG A 42 20.10 -14.45 -15.76
N LYS A 43 21.11 -14.89 -15.00
CA LYS A 43 21.55 -14.23 -13.76
C LYS A 43 22.07 -12.84 -14.12
N GLN A 44 21.29 -11.81 -13.82
CA GLN A 44 21.75 -10.42 -13.81
C GLN A 44 21.91 -9.99 -12.35
N GLU A 45 22.87 -9.10 -12.08
CA GLU A 45 23.22 -8.64 -10.73
C GLU A 45 22.04 -7.95 -10.00
N LYS A 46 20.98 -7.57 -10.72
CA LYS A 46 19.80 -6.88 -10.20
C LYS A 46 18.56 -7.76 -10.02
N CYS A 47 18.62 -9.05 -10.38
CA CYS A 47 17.46 -9.93 -10.33
C CYS A 47 17.54 -10.91 -9.15
N LEU A 48 16.53 -10.87 -8.28
CA LEU A 48 16.35 -11.83 -7.19
C LEU A 48 15.43 -12.96 -7.67
N PHE A 49 15.92 -14.19 -7.61
CA PHE A 49 15.18 -15.38 -8.04
C PHE A 49 15.01 -16.36 -6.87
N LEU A 50 13.83 -16.99 -6.76
CA LEU A 50 13.50 -17.99 -5.74
C LEU A 50 13.75 -17.51 -4.29
N VAL A 51 13.46 -16.26 -3.98
CA VAL A 51 13.56 -15.71 -2.63
C VAL A 51 12.20 -15.77 -1.92
N GLU A 52 12.20 -16.07 -0.62
CA GLU A 52 10.97 -16.10 0.19
C GLU A 52 10.42 -14.70 0.49
N LYS A 53 11.29 -13.69 0.44
CA LYS A 53 10.96 -12.28 0.67
C LYS A 53 11.65 -11.43 -0.39
N VAL A 54 10.92 -10.48 -0.95
CA VAL A 54 11.44 -9.56 -1.97
C VAL A 54 10.99 -8.14 -1.66
N ALA A 55 11.94 -7.19 -1.75
CA ALA A 55 11.61 -5.78 -1.67
C ALA A 55 11.07 -5.31 -3.03
N PHE A 56 9.87 -4.72 -3.04
CA PHE A 56 9.20 -4.23 -4.24
C PHE A 56 8.44 -2.94 -3.91
N LEU A 57 8.73 -1.84 -4.63
CA LEU A 57 8.09 -0.52 -4.46
C LEU A 57 8.08 0.04 -3.03
N GLY A 58 9.11 -0.26 -2.25
CA GLY A 58 9.21 0.18 -0.84
C GLY A 58 8.38 -0.65 0.14
N PHE A 59 7.94 -1.84 -0.28
CA PHE A 59 7.33 -2.87 0.55
C PHE A 59 8.18 -4.14 0.52
N VAL A 60 8.07 -4.96 1.55
CA VAL A 60 8.60 -6.33 1.54
C VAL A 60 7.43 -7.28 1.33
N VAL A 61 7.46 -7.99 0.21
CA VAL A 61 6.45 -8.98 -0.15
C VAL A 61 6.98 -10.36 0.19
N SER A 62 6.20 -11.10 0.98
CA SER A 62 6.49 -12.46 1.40
C SER A 62 5.28 -13.36 1.17
N ARG A 63 5.44 -14.66 1.42
CA ARG A 63 4.33 -15.62 1.39
C ARG A 63 3.20 -15.27 2.37
N ASP A 64 3.55 -14.69 3.52
CA ASP A 64 2.60 -14.35 4.58
C ASP A 64 1.83 -13.06 4.30
N GLY A 65 2.37 -12.19 3.43
CA GLY A 65 1.75 -10.92 3.11
C GLY A 65 2.73 -9.85 2.67
N MET A 66 2.27 -8.61 2.76
CA MET A 66 3.02 -7.40 2.47
C MET A 66 3.30 -6.65 3.78
N SER A 67 4.57 -6.32 4.01
CA SER A 67 5.01 -5.51 5.14
C SER A 67 5.76 -4.28 4.66
N LEU A 68 5.97 -3.33 5.57
CA LEU A 68 6.89 -2.23 5.34
C LEU A 68 8.32 -2.76 5.26
N ASP A 69 9.14 -2.09 4.46
CA ASP A 69 10.58 -2.34 4.44
C ASP A 69 11.21 -1.84 5.75
N PRO A 70 11.94 -2.68 6.51
CA PRO A 70 12.58 -2.28 7.76
C PRO A 70 13.52 -1.07 7.58
N SER A 71 14.20 -0.95 6.44
CA SER A 71 15.05 0.22 6.16
C SER A 71 14.24 1.51 6.02
N LYS A 72 12.97 1.43 5.61
CA LYS A 72 12.06 2.58 5.56
C LYS A 72 11.47 2.90 6.93
N THR A 73 11.17 1.90 7.76
CA THR A 73 10.71 2.15 9.14
C THR A 73 11.77 2.83 10.00
N GLU A 74 13.04 2.46 9.84
CA GLU A 74 14.15 3.15 10.52
C GLU A 74 14.29 4.61 10.07
N ALA A 75 14.15 4.86 8.77
CA ALA A 75 14.15 6.22 8.25
C ALA A 75 12.98 7.04 8.81
N ILE A 76 11.78 6.46 8.91
CA ILE A 76 10.58 7.11 9.49
C ILE A 76 10.84 7.58 10.93
N ASN A 77 11.54 6.78 11.73
CA ASN A 77 11.85 7.13 13.11
C ASN A 77 12.74 8.39 13.19
N ASN A 78 13.70 8.52 12.28
CA ASN A 78 14.70 9.58 12.24
C ASN A 78 14.25 10.88 11.54
N ILE A 79 13.09 10.91 10.89
CA ILE A 79 12.59 12.13 10.23
C ILE A 79 12.15 13.15 11.29
N SER A 80 12.77 14.33 11.24
CA SER A 80 12.39 15.52 12.02
C SER A 80 11.49 16.47 11.23
N GLU A 81 11.55 16.44 9.90
CA GLU A 81 10.75 17.29 9.03
C GLU A 81 9.30 16.81 8.89
N VAL A 82 8.37 17.61 9.41
CA VAL A 82 6.93 17.32 9.43
C VAL A 82 6.34 17.16 8.02
N GLY A 83 6.73 18.01 7.06
CA GLY A 83 6.20 17.96 5.69
C GLY A 83 6.59 16.68 4.96
N SER A 84 7.88 16.33 5.03
CA SER A 84 8.45 15.10 4.47
C SER A 84 7.84 13.85 5.11
N PHE A 85 7.66 13.86 6.44
CA PHE A 85 6.97 12.79 7.15
C PHE A 85 5.50 12.65 6.73
N HIS A 86 4.74 13.76 6.60
CA HIS A 86 3.32 13.70 6.26
C HIS A 86 3.08 13.04 4.91
N GLY A 87 3.90 13.36 3.90
CA GLY A 87 3.85 12.71 2.60
C GLY A 87 4.11 11.20 2.68
N LEU A 88 5.14 10.80 3.42
CA LEU A 88 5.50 9.40 3.62
C LEU A 88 4.44 8.62 4.43
N ALA A 89 3.95 9.21 5.51
CA ALA A 89 2.90 8.64 6.35
C ALA A 89 1.59 8.49 5.56
N SER A 90 1.29 9.43 4.65
CA SER A 90 0.15 9.34 3.72
C SER A 90 0.30 8.18 2.73
N PHE A 91 1.52 7.91 2.23
CA PHE A 91 1.80 6.76 1.38
C PHE A 91 1.53 5.43 2.11
N TYR A 92 1.94 5.33 3.38
CA TYR A 92 1.78 4.13 4.21
C TYR A 92 0.47 4.06 5.02
N ARG A 93 -0.51 4.94 4.75
CA ARG A 93 -1.78 5.02 5.49
C ARG A 93 -2.56 3.70 5.59
N ARG A 94 -2.32 2.75 4.68
CA ARG A 94 -3.01 1.44 4.61
C ARG A 94 -2.72 0.55 5.82
N PHE A 95 -1.55 0.75 6.45
CA PHE A 95 -1.12 -0.01 7.63
C PHE A 95 -1.65 0.57 8.94
N VAL A 96 -2.16 1.80 8.92
CA VAL A 96 -2.56 2.55 10.11
C VAL A 96 -4.08 2.68 10.18
N ARG A 97 -4.68 2.13 11.24
CA ARG A 97 -6.13 2.27 11.50
C ARG A 97 -6.50 3.71 11.82
N ASP A 98 -7.59 4.17 11.21
CA ASP A 98 -8.14 5.54 11.29
C ASP A 98 -7.10 6.66 11.13
N PHE A 99 -6.11 6.45 10.27
CA PHE A 99 -5.03 7.38 9.94
C PHE A 99 -5.50 8.84 9.81
N SER A 100 -6.65 9.07 9.16
CA SER A 100 -7.18 10.42 8.93
C SER A 100 -7.51 11.18 10.21
N THR A 101 -7.97 10.47 11.25
CA THR A 101 -8.29 11.06 12.55
C THR A 101 -7.01 11.44 13.28
N ILE A 102 -6.02 10.54 13.26
CA ILE A 102 -4.71 10.76 13.91
C ILE A 102 -3.92 11.86 13.20
N ALA A 103 -3.90 11.85 11.87
CA ALA A 103 -3.20 12.84 11.05
C ALA A 103 -3.94 14.18 10.94
N SER A 104 -5.16 14.29 11.48
CA SER A 104 -5.97 15.51 11.44
C SER A 104 -5.24 16.74 12.00
N PRO A 105 -4.72 16.74 13.26
CA PRO A 105 -3.96 17.86 13.82
C PRO A 105 -2.74 18.25 12.99
N ILE A 106 -1.98 17.26 12.49
CA ILE A 106 -0.82 17.50 11.62
C ILE A 106 -1.25 18.16 10.30
N THR A 107 -2.33 17.66 9.70
CA THR A 107 -2.87 18.21 8.45
C THR A 107 -3.41 19.63 8.65
N CYS A 108 -3.97 19.95 9.82
CA CYS A 108 -4.39 21.31 10.16
C CYS A 108 -3.20 22.28 10.24
N CYS A 109 -2.06 21.86 10.82
CA CYS A 109 -0.84 22.67 10.84
C CYS A 109 -0.26 22.93 9.44
N LEU A 110 -0.46 22.01 8.50
CA LEU A 110 0.04 22.11 7.11
C LEU A 110 -0.90 22.88 6.17
N LYS A 111 -2.12 23.21 6.59
CA LYS A 111 -3.04 24.03 5.77
C LYS A 111 -2.55 25.48 5.73
N LYS A 112 -2.77 26.17 4.60
CA LYS A 112 -2.40 27.58 4.38
C LYS A 112 -2.87 28.45 5.56
N GLY A 113 -1.92 29.00 6.34
CA GLY A 113 -2.16 29.77 7.55
C GLY A 113 -0.89 29.86 8.43
N VAL A 114 -1.05 30.33 9.67
CA VAL A 114 0.04 30.36 10.67
C VAL A 114 0.35 28.92 11.11
N PHE A 115 1.57 28.45 10.90
CA PHE A 115 2.03 27.14 11.37
C PHE A 115 2.10 27.15 12.90
N ALA A 116 1.03 26.68 13.54
CA ALA A 116 0.97 26.51 14.99
C ALA A 116 1.16 25.03 15.32
N TRP A 117 2.39 24.65 15.68
CA TRP A 117 2.70 23.30 16.14
C TRP A 117 2.43 23.18 17.64
N GLY A 118 1.30 22.58 18.00
CA GLY A 118 0.89 22.36 19.37
C GLY A 118 1.25 20.97 19.91
N GLU A 119 1.01 20.77 21.20
CA GLU A 119 1.21 19.48 21.88
C GLU A 119 0.36 18.35 21.26
N GLU A 120 -0.87 18.67 20.84
CA GLU A 120 -1.77 17.75 20.10
C GLU A 120 -1.14 17.23 18.81
N SER A 121 -0.48 18.12 18.04
CA SER A 121 0.17 17.77 16.78
C SER A 121 1.44 16.93 17.02
N GLN A 122 2.21 17.24 18.07
CA GLN A 122 3.36 16.43 18.47
C GLN A 122 2.92 15.02 18.90
N LYS A 123 1.87 14.92 19.73
CA LYS A 123 1.30 13.62 20.16
C LYS A 123 0.84 12.79 18.97
N ALA A 124 0.16 13.41 18.01
CA ALA A 124 -0.25 12.74 16.78
C ALA A 124 0.94 12.29 15.92
N PHE A 125 1.99 13.10 15.84
CA PHE A 125 3.21 12.80 15.09
C PHE A 125 3.93 11.57 15.66
N GLU A 126 4.18 11.56 16.98
CA GLU A 126 4.82 10.41 17.65
C GLU A 126 3.94 9.16 17.56
N LYS A 127 2.63 9.29 17.75
CA LYS A 127 1.70 8.17 17.61
C LYS A 127 1.74 7.55 16.21
N LEU A 128 1.83 8.36 15.15
CA LEU A 128 1.96 7.86 13.79
C LEU A 128 3.31 7.17 13.55
N LYS A 129 4.42 7.68 14.12
CA LYS A 129 5.71 7.00 14.06
C LYS A 129 5.63 5.60 14.66
N THR A 130 5.11 5.48 15.88
CA THR A 130 4.93 4.18 16.55
C THR A 130 4.06 3.23 15.72
N LEU A 131 2.91 3.69 15.22
CA LEU A 131 2.00 2.85 14.43
C LEU A 131 2.58 2.39 13.10
N LEU A 132 3.47 3.18 12.50
CA LEU A 132 4.17 2.80 11.27
C LEU A 132 5.32 1.83 11.54
N CYS A 133 6.03 1.97 12.67
CA CYS A 133 7.05 1.01 13.08
C CYS A 133 6.45 -0.34 13.48
N ASP A 134 5.31 -0.33 14.18
CA ASP A 134 4.61 -1.53 14.65
C ASP A 134 3.55 -2.05 13.64
N ALA A 135 3.65 -1.61 12.38
CA ALA A 135 2.68 -1.92 11.35
C ALA A 135 2.53 -3.44 11.15
N PRO A 136 1.30 -3.99 11.19
CA PRO A 136 1.08 -5.41 10.96
C PRO A 136 1.29 -5.78 9.49
N ILE A 137 1.59 -7.05 9.23
CA ILE A 137 1.64 -7.61 7.88
C ILE A 137 0.23 -7.60 7.29
N LEU A 138 0.05 -6.96 6.13
CA LEU A 138 -1.20 -7.00 5.38
C LEU A 138 -1.25 -8.29 4.57
N CYS A 139 -2.32 -9.07 4.71
CA CYS A 139 -2.48 -10.30 3.94
C CYS A 139 -2.73 -9.98 2.46
N LEU A 140 -2.19 -10.82 1.59
CA LEU A 140 -2.52 -10.78 0.17
C LEU A 140 -3.99 -11.22 0.00
N PRO A 141 -4.77 -10.57 -0.89
CA PRO A 141 -6.12 -11.00 -1.19
C PRO A 141 -6.11 -12.37 -1.89
N ASP A 142 -7.00 -13.27 -1.45
CA ASP A 142 -7.26 -14.56 -2.09
C ASP A 142 -8.62 -14.51 -2.80
N PHE A 143 -8.62 -14.49 -4.14
CA PHE A 143 -9.84 -14.39 -4.94
C PHE A 143 -10.69 -15.67 -4.95
N VAL A 144 -10.17 -16.78 -4.44
CA VAL A 144 -10.95 -18.01 -4.26
C VAL A 144 -11.87 -17.89 -3.04
N GLN A 145 -11.50 -17.07 -2.06
CA GLN A 145 -12.25 -16.88 -0.82
C GLN A 145 -13.18 -15.66 -0.90
N PRO A 146 -14.35 -15.70 -0.22
CA PRO A 146 -15.24 -14.56 -0.16
C PRO A 146 -14.59 -13.39 0.60
N PHE A 147 -14.82 -12.17 0.12
CA PHE A 147 -14.41 -10.96 0.80
C PHE A 147 -15.49 -10.50 1.78
N GLU A 148 -15.08 -10.16 3.00
CA GLU A 148 -15.93 -9.55 4.01
C GLU A 148 -15.60 -8.05 4.11
N VAL A 149 -16.61 -7.20 4.18
CA VAL A 149 -16.43 -5.76 4.35
C VAL A 149 -17.06 -5.33 5.66
N GLU A 150 -16.23 -4.90 6.60
CA GLU A 150 -16.69 -4.28 7.84
C GLU A 150 -16.70 -2.76 7.66
N CYS A 151 -17.89 -2.17 7.67
CA CYS A 151 -18.06 -0.72 7.63
C CYS A 151 -18.43 -0.20 9.01
N ASN A 152 -17.73 0.84 9.46
CA ASN A 152 -18.09 1.59 10.66
C ASN A 152 -18.27 3.06 10.31
N VAL A 153 -19.44 3.62 10.65
CA VAL A 153 -19.78 5.01 10.39
C VAL A 153 -19.76 5.78 11.70
N SER A 154 -19.00 6.86 11.72
CA SER A 154 -18.97 7.83 12.83
C SER A 154 -19.39 9.21 12.33
N GLY A 155 -19.70 10.14 13.23
CA GLY A 155 -19.99 11.54 12.88
C GLY A 155 -18.85 12.27 12.16
N VAL A 156 -17.63 11.71 12.17
CA VAL A 156 -16.42 12.29 11.56
C VAL A 156 -16.12 11.69 10.17
N GLY A 157 -16.65 10.50 9.88
CA GLY A 157 -16.34 9.77 8.66
C GLY A 157 -16.69 8.29 8.71
N ILE A 158 -16.47 7.61 7.59
CA ILE A 158 -16.77 6.21 7.35
C ILE A 158 -15.46 5.44 7.22
N ARG A 159 -15.23 4.48 8.12
CA ARG A 159 -14.21 3.43 7.98
C ARG A 159 -14.81 2.28 7.19
N ALA A 160 -14.05 1.68 6.28
CA ALA A 160 -14.34 0.35 5.75
C ALA A 160 -13.07 -0.51 5.81
N VAL A 161 -13.19 -1.73 6.30
CA VAL A 161 -12.09 -2.71 6.35
C VAL A 161 -12.47 -3.90 5.49
N LEU A 162 -11.62 -4.23 4.53
CA LEU A 162 -11.71 -5.45 3.74
C LEU A 162 -10.99 -6.58 4.51
N ILE A 163 -11.70 -7.65 4.79
CA ILE A 163 -11.25 -8.78 5.60
C ILE A 163 -11.43 -10.07 4.80
N GLN A 164 -10.49 -11.00 4.92
CA GLN A 164 -10.68 -12.39 4.53
C GLN A 164 -10.15 -13.30 5.62
N SER A 165 -10.90 -14.36 5.94
CA SER A 165 -10.49 -15.36 6.95
C SER A 165 -10.03 -14.73 8.27
N LYS A 166 -10.74 -13.68 8.73
CA LYS A 166 -10.43 -12.87 9.94
C LYS A 166 -9.12 -12.07 9.88
N ARG A 167 -8.53 -11.88 8.70
CA ARG A 167 -7.31 -11.10 8.49
C ARG A 167 -7.60 -9.83 7.69
N PRO A 168 -7.11 -8.65 8.11
CA PRO A 168 -7.31 -7.41 7.38
C PRO A 168 -6.42 -7.37 6.14
N ILE A 169 -7.05 -7.13 4.99
CA ILE A 169 -6.36 -6.94 3.70
C ILE A 169 -6.14 -5.46 3.45
N LEU A 170 -7.19 -4.66 3.67
CA LEU A 170 -7.17 -3.25 3.30
C LEU A 170 -8.08 -2.42 4.19
N ILE A 171 -7.60 -1.23 4.58
CA ILE A 171 -8.31 -0.31 5.46
C ILE A 171 -8.54 1.00 4.70
N PHE A 172 -9.78 1.47 4.73
CA PHE A 172 -10.23 2.72 4.13
C PHE A 172 -10.81 3.65 5.17
N PHE A 173 -10.61 4.96 4.94
CA PHE A 173 -11.27 6.02 5.69
C PHE A 173 -11.76 7.11 4.74
N LEU A 174 -13.02 7.52 4.90
CA LEU A 174 -13.74 8.45 4.03
C LEU A 174 -14.43 9.51 4.87
N LYS A 175 -14.44 10.76 4.40
CA LYS A 175 -15.03 11.90 5.14
C LYS A 175 -16.50 12.24 4.77
N SER A 176 -17.20 11.46 3.92
CA SER A 176 -18.60 11.77 3.51
C SER A 176 -19.37 10.57 2.92
N TRP A 177 -20.69 10.53 3.14
CA TRP A 177 -21.65 9.52 2.65
C TRP A 177 -21.76 9.44 1.13
N VAL A 178 -21.86 10.57 0.41
CA VAL A 178 -22.02 10.58 -1.07
C VAL A 178 -20.78 10.00 -1.76
N VAL A 179 -19.65 10.17 -1.11
CA VAL A 179 -18.37 9.62 -1.52
C VAL A 179 -18.27 8.13 -1.15
N LEU A 180 -19.11 7.58 -0.27
CA LEU A 180 -19.09 6.15 0.05
C LEU A 180 -19.56 5.32 -1.14
N ILE A 181 -20.66 5.64 -1.82
CA ILE A 181 -21.11 4.84 -2.98
C ILE A 181 -20.17 5.06 -4.17
N ILE A 182 -19.81 6.32 -4.44
CA ILE A 182 -18.92 6.66 -5.56
C ILE A 182 -17.49 6.16 -5.31
N ARG A 183 -16.95 6.21 -4.08
CA ARG A 183 -15.67 5.58 -3.72
C ARG A 183 -15.75 4.14 -3.31
N VAL A 184 -16.90 3.50 -3.08
CA VAL A 184 -16.98 2.04 -3.02
C VAL A 184 -17.00 1.51 -4.45
N ILE A 185 -17.60 2.21 -5.41
CA ILE A 185 -17.49 1.87 -6.85
C ILE A 185 -16.08 2.22 -7.38
N ILE A 186 -15.55 3.41 -7.07
CA ILE A 186 -14.18 3.80 -7.41
C ILE A 186 -13.16 3.02 -6.58
N CYS A 187 -13.45 2.58 -5.35
CA CYS A 187 -12.60 1.62 -4.63
C CYS A 187 -12.81 0.21 -5.13
N VAL A 188 -13.95 -0.22 -5.64
CA VAL A 188 -14.03 -1.48 -6.39
C VAL A 188 -13.15 -1.35 -7.63
N GLN A 189 -13.06 -0.17 -8.28
CA GLN A 189 -12.14 0.13 -9.39
C GLN A 189 -10.67 0.39 -8.98
N ILE A 190 -10.36 0.88 -7.76
CA ILE A 190 -9.00 1.10 -7.22
C ILE A 190 -8.50 -0.14 -6.49
N ILE A 191 -9.40 -0.93 -5.91
CA ILE A 191 -9.21 -2.33 -5.56
C ILE A 191 -9.01 -3.05 -6.89
N PHE A 192 -9.81 -2.87 -7.94
CA PHE A 192 -9.49 -3.34 -9.30
C PHE A 192 -8.15 -2.83 -9.83
N PHE A 193 -7.72 -1.62 -9.47
CA PHE A 193 -6.43 -1.04 -9.90
C PHE A 193 -5.25 -1.56 -9.06
N CYS A 194 -5.46 -1.82 -7.76
CA CYS A 194 -4.51 -2.50 -6.87
C CYS A 194 -4.48 -4.01 -7.14
N ILE A 195 -5.60 -4.59 -7.59
CA ILE A 195 -5.79 -5.94 -8.12
C ILE A 195 -5.07 -6.02 -9.46
N MET A 196 -5.24 -5.06 -10.39
CA MET A 196 -4.43 -4.97 -11.62
C MET A 196 -2.92 -4.80 -11.34
N ILE A 197 -2.55 -4.25 -10.18
CA ILE A 197 -1.16 -4.14 -9.72
C ILE A 197 -0.69 -5.42 -8.98
N MET A 198 -1.54 -6.44 -8.75
CA MET A 198 -1.18 -7.60 -7.89
C MET A 198 -1.67 -9.00 -8.32
N ASN A 199 -2.76 -9.14 -9.09
CA ASN A 199 -3.49 -10.40 -9.35
C ASN A 199 -4.38 -10.29 -10.63
N PRO A 200 -5.06 -11.35 -11.10
CA PRO A 200 -5.82 -11.38 -12.36
C PRO A 200 -6.86 -10.26 -12.57
#